data_AF-A0A3N5WZC2-F1
#
_entry.id   AF-A0A3N5WZC2-F1
#
_cell.length_a   1.000
_cell.length_b   1.000
_cell.length_c   1.000
_cell.angle_alpha   90.00
_cell.angle_beta   90.00
_cell.angle_gamma   90.00
#
_symmetry.space_group_name_H-M   'P 1'
#
loop_
_entity.id
_entity.type
_entity.pdbx_description
1 polymer ?
#
loop_
_entity_poly.entity_id
_entity_poly.type
_entity_poly.pdbx_seq_one_letter_code
_entity_poly.pdbx_strand_id
1 'polypeptide(L)'
;MKPWQQRERARDVLAREVGHIRKQHGGRLRVALAFPNTYYLGMSNLGFQTVYDIINRHPACLCERVFLPDPEEDSRNSDGFSLLSIESQRPLTDFDMIA
;
A
#
# COMPACT_ATOMS: atom_id res chain seq x y z
N MET A 1 8.61 -8.56 -10.95
CA MET A 1 7.22 -8.35 -11.42
C MET A 1 7.09 -7.07 -12.26
N LYS A 2 6.40 -7.10 -13.42
CA LYS A 2 6.13 -5.91 -14.25
C LYS A 2 5.08 -4.99 -13.58
N PRO A 3 5.09 -3.65 -13.81
CA PRO A 3 4.18 -2.71 -13.13
C PRO A 3 2.68 -3.00 -13.29
N TRP A 4 2.24 -3.50 -14.45
CA TRP A 4 0.83 -3.83 -14.69
C TRP A 4 0.35 -5.02 -13.86
N GLN A 5 1.22 -5.98 -13.56
CA GLN A 5 0.91 -7.14 -12.70
C GLN A 5 0.68 -6.70 -11.26
N GLN A 6 1.45 -5.73 -10.77
CA GLN A 6 1.26 -5.16 -9.43
C GLN A 6 -0.10 -4.48 -9.29
N ARG A 7 -0.51 -3.73 -10.32
CA ARG A 7 -1.83 -3.08 -10.37
C ARG A 7 -2.98 -4.08 -10.38
N GLU A 8 -2.85 -5.14 -11.17
CA GLU A 8 -3.84 -6.20 -11.22
C GLU A 8 -3.98 -6.92 -9.88
N ARG A 9 -2.86 -7.33 -9.27
CA ARG A 9 -2.84 -7.93 -7.94
C ARG A 9 -3.46 -7.03 -6.87
N ALA A 10 -3.10 -5.74 -6.84
CA ALA A 10 -3.67 -4.80 -5.88
C ALA A 10 -5.19 -4.67 -6.03
N ARG A 11 -5.70 -4.67 -7.28
CA ARG A 11 -7.14 -4.65 -7.55
C ARG A 11 -7.84 -5.92 -7.05
N ASP A 12 -7.26 -7.08 -7.30
CA ASP A 12 -7.83 -8.37 -6.89
C ASP A 12 -7.85 -8.54 -5.38
N VAL A 13 -6.79 -8.08 -4.70
CA VAL A 13 -6.71 -8.05 -3.24
C VAL A 13 -7.81 -7.15 -2.66
N LEU A 14 -7.91 -5.90 -3.12
CA LEU A 14 -8.93 -4.97 -2.64
C LEU A 14 -10.35 -5.44 -2.91
N ALA A 15 -10.60 -6.11 -4.03
CA ALA A 15 -11.91 -6.65 -4.36
C ALA A 15 -12.39 -7.72 -3.34
N ARG A 16 -11.46 -8.35 -2.63
CA ARG A 16 -11.72 -9.37 -1.61
C ARG A 16 -11.57 -8.84 -0.18
N GLU A 17 -11.03 -7.64 -0.01
CA GLU A 17 -10.76 -7.04 1.29
C GLU A 17 -11.93 -6.15 1.74
N VAL A 18 -12.39 -6.36 2.97
CA VAL A 18 -13.42 -5.52 3.61
C VAL A 18 -12.75 -4.52 4.56
N GLY A 19 -13.23 -3.29 4.56
CA GLY A 19 -12.81 -2.27 5.53
C GLY A 19 -11.63 -1.41 5.12
N HIS A 20 -11.12 -1.55 3.90
CA HIS A 20 -10.12 -0.62 3.37
C HIS A 20 -10.69 0.80 3.27
N ILE A 21 -9.87 1.80 3.60
CA ILE A 21 -10.25 3.21 3.58
C ILE A 21 -9.64 3.87 2.35
N ARG A 22 -10.49 4.50 1.53
CA ARG A 22 -10.04 5.28 0.37
C ARG A 22 -10.44 6.74 0.53
N LYS A 23 -9.44 7.62 0.58
CA LYS A 23 -9.63 9.07 0.62
C LYS A 23 -9.18 9.73 -0.68
N GLN A 24 -9.75 10.90 -0.97
CA GLN A 24 -9.26 11.74 -2.06
C GLN A 24 -7.93 12.39 -1.66
N HIS A 25 -6.97 12.43 -2.58
CA HIS A 25 -5.62 12.96 -2.34
C HIS A 25 -5.58 14.50 -2.16
N GLY A 26 -6.68 15.22 -2.40
CA GLY A 26 -6.70 16.68 -2.32
C GLY A 26 -6.51 17.21 -0.90
N GLY A 27 -5.48 18.05 -0.71
CA GLY A 27 -5.25 18.86 0.50
C GLY A 27 -4.89 18.09 1.77
N ARG A 28 -4.45 16.83 1.66
CA ARG A 28 -4.10 15.95 2.80
C ARG A 28 -2.63 15.58 2.75
N LEU A 29 -2.04 15.35 3.92
CA LEU A 29 -0.75 14.69 4.06
C LEU A 29 -0.88 13.23 3.61
N ARG A 30 -0.14 12.84 2.57
CA ARG A 30 -0.17 11.49 1.98
C ARG A 30 0.91 10.64 2.61
N VAL A 31 0.49 9.60 3.33
CA VAL A 31 1.35 8.66 4.03
C VAL A 31 1.31 7.31 3.34
N ALA A 32 2.47 6.82 2.92
CA ALA A 32 2.66 5.44 2.52
C ALA A 32 3.12 4.64 3.75
N LEU A 33 2.21 3.87 4.33
CA LEU A 33 2.52 2.98 5.43
C LEU A 33 3.07 1.67 4.87
N ALA A 34 4.39 1.50 4.99
CA ALA A 34 5.11 0.40 4.41
C ALA A 34 5.21 -0.77 5.41
N PHE A 35 4.88 -1.97 4.96
CA PHE A 35 5.17 -3.19 5.72
C PHE A 35 6.32 -3.93 5.06
N PRO A 36 7.37 -4.33 5.81
CA PRO A 36 8.56 -4.96 5.26
C PRO A 36 8.34 -6.45 4.95
N ASN A 37 7.16 -6.81 4.45
CA ASN A 37 6.82 -8.17 4.07
C ASN A 37 5.57 -8.19 3.16
N THR A 38 5.11 -9.40 2.82
CA THR A 38 3.94 -9.62 1.98
C THR A 38 2.65 -9.07 2.60
N TYR A 39 1.70 -8.78 1.72
CA TYR A 39 0.36 -8.31 2.09
C TYR A 39 -0.30 -9.18 3.17
N TYR A 40 -0.28 -10.51 3.01
CA TYR A 40 -0.96 -11.40 3.96
C TYR A 40 -0.38 -11.33 5.38
N LEU A 41 0.94 -11.22 5.51
CA LEU A 41 1.59 -11.05 6.80
C LEU A 41 1.30 -9.68 7.41
N GLY A 42 1.25 -8.63 6.59
CA GLY A 42 0.86 -7.29 7.05
C GLY A 42 -0.60 -7.20 7.48
N MET A 43 -1.51 -7.88 6.77
CA MET A 43 -2.92 -7.99 7.18
C MET A 43 -3.13 -8.80 8.46
N SER A 44 -2.19 -9.69 8.77
CA SER A 44 -2.20 -10.46 10.03
C SER A 44 -1.60 -9.68 11.21
N ASN A 45 -1.12 -8.45 10.99
CA ASN A 45 -0.51 -7.62 12.02
C ASN A 45 -1.50 -6.56 12.53
N LEU A 46 -2.06 -6.78 13.73
CA LEU A 46 -3.01 -5.86 14.36
C LEU A 46 -2.42 -4.47 14.59
N GLY A 47 -1.14 -4.37 14.95
CA GLY A 47 -0.47 -3.08 15.15
C GLY A 47 -0.43 -2.27 13.85
N PHE A 48 -0.11 -2.93 12.73
CA PHE A 48 -0.12 -2.31 11.42
C PHE A 48 -1.51 -1.81 11.01
N GLN A 49 -2.54 -2.64 11.18
CA GLN A 49 -3.94 -2.24 10.94
C GLN A 49 -4.37 -1.07 11.83
N THR A 50 -3.92 -1.06 13.08
CA THR A 50 -4.23 -0.01 14.05
C THR A 50 -3.60 1.32 13.64
N VAL A 51 -2.34 1.33 13.24
CA VAL A 51 -1.66 2.55 12.74
C VAL A 51 -2.33 3.07 11.48
N TYR A 52 -2.65 2.19 10.53
CA TYR A 52 -3.39 2.52 9.31
C TYR A 52 -4.71 3.23 9.62
N ASP A 53 -5.50 2.69 10.54
CA ASP A 53 -6.78 3.26 10.96
C ASP A 53 -6.59 4.60 11.71
N ILE A 54 -5.65 4.69 12.65
CA ILE A 54 -5.37 5.93 13.40
C ILE A 54 -5.01 7.08 12.45
N ILE A 55 -4.12 6.86 11.49
CA ILE A 55 -3.72 7.90 10.53
C ILE A 55 -4.93 8.27 9.65
N ASN A 56 -5.70 7.28 9.19
CA ASN A 56 -6.90 7.53 8.39
C ASN A 56 -8.09 8.11 9.17
N ARG A 57 -8.10 8.11 10.51
CA ARG A 57 -9.09 8.86 11.28
C ARG A 57 -8.80 10.37 11.28
N HIS A 58 -7.55 10.77 11.06
CA HIS A 58 -7.20 12.18 11.01
C HIS A 58 -7.72 12.83 9.72
N PRO A 59 -8.48 13.95 9.77
CA PRO A 59 -9.15 14.53 8.60
C PRO A 59 -8.17 15.09 7.56
N ALA A 60 -7.01 15.57 8.02
CA ALA A 60 -5.96 16.14 7.17
C ALA A 60 -4.96 15.09 6.65
N CYS A 61 -5.15 13.79 6.95
CA CYS A 61 -4.25 12.73 6.51
C CYS A 61 -4.95 11.74 5.59
N LEU A 62 -4.18 11.18 4.66
CA LEU A 62 -4.52 10.03 3.83
C LEU A 62 -3.41 9.01 4.04
N CYS A 63 -3.77 7.80 4.43
CA CYS A 63 -2.81 6.71 4.58
C CYS A 63 -3.17 5.58 3.63
N GLU A 64 -2.18 5.13 2.87
CA GLU A 64 -2.28 3.96 2.00
C GLU A 64 -1.21 2.96 2.36
N ARG A 65 -1.46 1.68 2.08
CA ARG A 65 -0.58 0.58 2.49
C ARG A 65 0.30 0.15 1.34
N VAL A 66 1.54 -0.16 1.64
CA VAL A 66 2.54 -0.64 0.68
C VAL A 66 3.18 -1.91 1.24
N PHE A 67 3.30 -2.94 0.40
CA PHE A 67 3.83 -4.25 0.80
C PHE A 67 4.89 -4.70 -0.19
N LEU A 68 5.82 -5.52 0.30
CA LEU A 68 6.75 -6.22 -0.57
C LEU A 68 6.00 -7.30 -1.39
N PRO A 69 6.41 -7.54 -2.65
CA PRO A 69 5.91 -8.66 -3.42
C PRO A 69 6.32 -9.99 -2.78
N ASP A 70 5.65 -11.07 -3.18
CA ASP A 70 6.07 -12.40 -2.74
C ASP A 70 7.45 -12.74 -3.33
N PRO A 71 8.39 -13.37 -2.61
CA PRO A 71 9.71 -13.74 -3.15
C PRO A 71 9.66 -14.49 -4.49
N GLU A 72 8.62 -15.28 -4.76
CA GLU A 72 8.42 -15.93 -6.06
C GLU A 72 8.15 -14.92 -7.19
N GLU A 73 7.52 -13.79 -6.89
CA GLU A 73 7.24 -12.69 -7.81
C GLU A 73 8.41 -11.69 -7.93
N ASP A 74 9.26 -11.65 -6.89
CA ASP A 74 10.40 -10.76 -6.75
C ASP A 74 11.61 -11.22 -7.59
N SER A 75 11.77 -12.54 -7.75
CA SER A 75 12.82 -13.21 -8.55
C SER A 75 12.91 -12.80 -10.03
N ARG A 76 11.99 -11.95 -10.51
CA ARG A 76 11.86 -11.51 -11.92
C ARG A 76 12.27 -10.06 -12.17
N ASN A 77 12.97 -9.37 -11.25
CA ASN A 77 13.31 -7.96 -11.39
C ASN A 77 14.81 -7.67 -11.24
N SER A 78 15.38 -7.02 -12.26
CA SER A 78 16.74 -6.48 -12.29
C SER A 78 16.80 -4.94 -12.37
N ASP A 79 15.66 -4.26 -12.53
CA ASP A 79 15.61 -2.81 -12.76
C ASP A 79 14.63 -2.09 -11.81
N GLY A 80 15.15 -1.06 -11.12
CA GLY A 80 14.45 0.07 -10.50
C GLY A 80 12.96 -0.07 -10.18
N PHE A 81 12.61 -0.99 -9.27
CA PHE A 81 11.23 -1.26 -8.91
C PHE A 81 10.63 -0.11 -8.08
N SER A 82 9.57 0.53 -8.58
CA SER A 82 8.74 1.43 -7.78
C SER A 82 7.57 0.64 -7.19
N LEU A 83 7.59 0.44 -5.88
CA LEU A 83 6.45 -0.08 -5.14
C LEU A 83 5.23 0.82 -5.35
N LEU A 84 4.05 0.19 -5.48
CA LEU A 84 2.76 0.86 -5.57
C LEU A 84 1.97 0.64 -4.29
N SER A 85 1.19 1.65 -3.89
CA SER A 85 0.19 1.51 -2.85
C SER A 85 -0.94 0.55 -3.25
N ILE A 86 -1.60 -0.06 -2.28
CA ILE A 86 -2.71 -0.97 -2.54
C ILE A 86 -3.96 -0.20 -2.97
N GLU A 87 -4.36 0.83 -2.21
CA GLU A 87 -5.65 1.53 -2.34
C GLU A 87 -5.80 2.30 -3.66
N SER A 88 -4.79 3.07 -4.04
CA SER A 88 -4.82 3.91 -5.23
C SER A 88 -3.83 3.52 -6.32
N GLN A 89 -2.99 2.52 -6.07
CA GLN A 89 -2.00 2.02 -7.04
C GLN A 89 -1.01 3.10 -7.49
N ARG A 90 -0.68 4.01 -6.57
CA ARG A 90 0.25 5.11 -6.79
C ARG A 90 1.67 4.72 -6.37
N PRO A 91 2.70 5.22 -7.09
CA PRO A 91 4.09 5.00 -6.70
C PRO A 91 4.42 5.70 -5.38
N LEU A 92 5.41 5.20 -4.65
CA LEU A 92 5.90 5.82 -3.40
C LEU A 92 6.28 7.30 -3.56
N THR A 93 6.71 7.71 -4.75
CA THR A 93 7.05 9.11 -5.07
C THR A 93 5.87 10.08 -5.02
N ASP A 94 4.63 9.58 -5.02
CA ASP A 94 3.42 10.41 -4.92
C ASP A 94 3.05 10.78 -3.47
N PHE A 95 3.73 10.17 -2.49
CA PHE A 95 3.47 10.34 -1.06
C PHE A 95 4.44 11.34 -0.42
N ASP A 96 3.93 12.07 0.57
CA ASP A 96 4.72 13.08 1.29
C ASP A 96 5.58 12.43 2.39
N MET A 97 5.21 11.25 2.87
CA MET A 97 5.91 10.51 3.93
C MET A 97 5.82 8.99 3.70
N ILE A 98 6.93 8.30 3.95
CA ILE A 98 6.99 6.83 4.09
C ILE A 98 7.15 6.54 5.56
N ALA A 99 6.26 5.72 6.13
CA ALA A 99 6.21 5.36 7.54
C ALA A 99 6.28 3.84 7.74
#